data_AF-A0A0C2UMR9-F1
#
_entry.id   AF-A0A0C2UMR9-F1
#
_cell.length_a   1.000
_cell.length_b   1.000
_cell.length_c   1.000
_cell.angle_alpha   90.00
_cell.angle_beta   90.00
_cell.angle_gamma   90.00
#
_symmetry.space_group_name_H-M   'P 1'
#
loop_
_entity.id
_entity.type
_entity.pdbx_description
1 polymer ?
#
loop_
_entity_poly.entity_id
_entity_poly.type
_entity_poly.pdbx_seq_one_letter_code
_entity_poly.pdbx_strand_id
1 'polypeptide(L)' 'MKIASIIVGIIFVLYAIMGILQLWFNIIEWSTFVKLSITAMTVIIVTFGVAMLYREYIDEKKMKEDKYID' A
#
# COMPACT_ATOMS: atom_id res chain seq x y z
N MET A 1 -8.02 9.24 1.44
CA MET A 1 -8.11 7.94 0.72
C MET A 1 -7.50 7.95 -0.68
N LYS A 2 -7.93 8.81 -1.62
CA LYS A 2 -7.54 8.74 -3.05
C LYS A 2 -6.02 8.69 -3.31
N ILE A 3 -5.24 9.54 -2.65
CA ILE A 3 -3.77 9.61 -2.81
C ILE A 3 -3.10 8.33 -2.29
N ALA A 4 -3.48 7.87 -1.10
CA ALA A 4 -2.94 6.64 -0.52
C ALA A 4 -3.23 5.41 -1.40
N SER A 5 -4.45 5.30 -1.93
CA SER A 5 -4.82 4.22 -2.85
C SER A 5 -4.01 4.26 -4.16
N ILE A 6 -3.75 5.45 -4.71
CA ILE A 6 -2.92 5.60 -5.92
C ILE A 6 -1.48 5.17 -5.64
N ILE A 7 -0.89 5.64 -4.53
CA ILE A 7 0.49 5.31 -4.15
C ILE A 7 0.64 3.80 -3.96
N VAL A 8 -0.24 3.17 -3.18
CA VAL A 8 -0.20 1.72 -2.97
C VAL A 8 -0.41 0.97 -4.28
N GLY A 9 -1.34 1.41 -5.13
CA GLY A 9 -1.58 0.80 -6.43
C GLY A 9 -0.35 0.79 -7.32
N ILE A 10 0.38 1.92 -7.40
CA ILE A 10 1.62 2.02 -8.18
C ILE A 10 2.69 1.08 -7.63
N ILE A 11 2.90 1.07 -6.30
CA ILE A 11 3.88 0.16 -5.66
C ILE A 11 3.53 -1.30 -5.96
N PHE A 12 2.25 -1.65 -5.90
CA PHE A 12 1.77 -3.00 -6.16
C PHE A 12 2.03 -3.43 -7.61
N VAL A 13 1.74 -2.56 -8.57
CA VAL A 13 1.96 -2.81 -10.01
C VAL A 13 3.45 -2.96 -10.29
N LEU A 14 4.29 -2.06 -9.78
CA LEU A 14 5.75 -2.14 -9.95
C LEU A 14 6.32 -3.43 -9.35
N TYR A 15 5.87 -3.80 -8.15
CA TYR A 15 6.28 -5.05 -7.51
C TYR A 15 5.82 -6.28 -8.31
N ALA A 16 4.61 -6.26 -8.86
CA ALA A 16 4.10 -7.36 -9.70
C ALA A 16 4.93 -7.53 -10.98
N ILE A 17 5.24 -6.44 -11.69
CA ILE A 17 6.12 -6.46 -12.87
C ILE A 17 7.49 -7.05 -12.50
N MET A 18 8.10 -6.56 -11.42
CA MET A 18 9.38 -7.07 -10.95
C MET A 18 9.31 -8.55 -10.57
N GLY A 19 8.24 -9.01 -9.91
CA GLY A 19 8.05 -10.41 -9.55
C GLY A 19 7.95 -11.33 -10.77
N ILE A 20 7.24 -10.89 -11.81
CA ILE A 20 7.19 -11.61 -13.09
C ILE A 20 8.59 -11.67 -13.69
N LEU A 21 9.28 -10.53 -13.78
CA LEU A 21 10.64 -10.48 -14.33
C LEU A 21 11.61 -11.38 -13.54
N GLN A 22 11.52 -11.40 -12.21
CA GLN A 22 12.35 -12.28 -11.38
C GLN A 22 12.08 -13.76 -11.65
N LEU A 23 10.81 -14.15 -11.84
CA LEU A 23 10.41 -15.55 -12.07
C LEU A 23 11.00 -16.10 -13.37
N TRP A 24 11.02 -15.29 -14.43
CA TRP A 24 11.48 -15.72 -15.75
C TRP A 24 12.98 -15.51 -15.98
N PHE A 25 13.57 -14.46 -15.40
CA PHE A 25 14.94 -14.04 -15.72
C PHE A 25 15.93 -14.14 -14.56
N ASN A 26 15.48 -14.43 -13.33
CA ASN A 26 16.34 -14.49 -12.13
C ASN A 26 17.29 -13.28 -12.02
N ILE A 27 16.75 -12.07 -12.20
CA ILE A 27 17.51 -10.82 -12.34
C ILE A 27 18.30 -10.49 -11.06
N ILE A 28 17.76 -10.85 -9.90
CA ILE A 28 18.39 -10.60 -8.60
C ILE A 28 18.56 -11.89 -7.79
N GLU A 29 19.47 -11.87 -6.83
CA GLU A 29 19.69 -12.98 -5.91
C GLU A 29 18.44 -13.25 -5.06
N TRP A 30 18.15 -14.54 -4.78
CA TRP A 30 16.97 -14.95 -4.03
C TRP A 30 16.89 -14.30 -2.64
N SER A 31 18.01 -14.19 -1.92
CA SER A 31 18.02 -13.56 -0.60
C SER A 31 17.62 -12.07 -0.66
N THR A 32 18.01 -11.38 -1.73
CA THR A 32 17.66 -9.97 -1.97
C THR A 32 16.19 -9.85 -2.39
N PHE A 33 15.72 -10.74 -3.27
CA PHE A 33 14.31 -10.76 -3.68
C PHE A 33 13.39 -10.94 -2.47
N VAL A 34 13.66 -11.90 -1.60
CA VAL A 34 12.84 -12.15 -0.39
C VAL A 34 12.81 -10.93 0.54
N LYS A 35 13.95 -10.29 0.80
CA LYS A 35 14.01 -9.07 1.62
C LYS A 35 13.16 -7.96 1.00
N LEU A 36 13.24 -7.81 -0.31
CA LEU A 36 12.50 -6.79 -1.05
C LEU A 36 10.99 -7.07 -1.06
N SER A 37 10.59 -8.35 -1.16
CA SER A 37 9.20 -8.80 -1.01
C SER A 37 8.62 -8.43 0.35
N ILE A 38 9.35 -8.74 1.43
CA ILE A 38 8.93 -8.42 2.80
C ILE A 38 8.81 -6.90 2.98
N THR A 39 9.76 -6.15 2.43
CA THR A 39 9.75 -4.69 2.49
C THR A 39 8.53 -4.11 1.77
N ALA A 40 8.27 -4.55 0.53
CA ALA A 40 7.13 -4.10 -0.25
C ALA A 40 5.81 -4.42 0.47
N MET A 41 5.66 -5.63 0.99
CA MET A 41 4.48 -6.04 1.77
C MET A 41 4.29 -5.17 3.01
N THR A 42 5.36 -4.89 3.75
CA THR A 42 5.32 -4.04 4.94
C THR A 42 4.85 -2.62 4.60
N VAL A 43 5.42 -2.01 3.55
CA VAL A 43 5.03 -0.67 3.09
C VAL A 43 3.55 -0.63 2.70
N ILE A 44 3.06 -1.65 1.98
CA ILE A 44 1.66 -1.74 1.56
C ILE A 44 0.74 -1.81 2.79
N ILE A 45 1.01 -2.72 3.72
CA ILE A 45 0.18 -2.93 4.92
C ILE A 45 0.15 -1.67 5.79
N VAL A 46 1.31 -1.07 6.07
CA VAL A 46 1.40 0.14 6.91
C VAL A 46 0.67 1.30 6.25
N THR A 47 0.88 1.53 4.95
CA THR A 47 0.22 2.62 4.22
C THR A 47 -1.29 2.44 4.18
N PHE A 48 -1.78 1.22 3.93
CA PHE A 48 -3.21 0.92 3.99
C PHE A 48 -3.78 1.09 5.39
N GLY A 49 -3.09 0.58 6.41
CA GLY A 49 -3.49 0.72 7.81
C GLY A 49 -3.66 2.19 8.20
N VAL A 50 -2.65 3.02 7.92
CA VAL A 50 -2.71 4.46 8.20
C VAL A 50 -3.82 5.14 7.38
N ALA A 51 -4.00 4.78 6.11
CA ALA A 51 -5.06 5.35 5.28
C ALA A 51 -6.48 4.99 5.80
N MET A 52 -6.66 3.76 6.27
CA MET A 52 -7.91 3.32 6.89
C MET A 52 -8.18 4.07 8.19
N LEU A 53 -7.17 4.18 9.07
CA LEU A 53 -7.27 4.96 10.30
C LEU A 53 -7.61 6.43 10.00
N TYR A 54 -6.99 7.04 8.98
CA TYR A 54 -7.33 8.40 8.58
C TYR A 54 -8.80 8.52 8.16
N ARG A 55 -9.28 7.60 7.33
CA ARG A 55 -10.69 7.61 6.88
C ARG A 55 -11.65 7.45 8.06
N GLU A 56 -11.36 6.50 8.94
CA GLU A 56 -12.27 6.16 10.04
C GLU A 56 -12.26 7.22 11.14
N TYR A 57 -11.10 7.73 11.54
CA TYR A 57 -11.04 8.67 12.67
C TYR A 57 -11.15 10.13 12.26
N ILE A 58 -10.69 10.52 11.06
CA ILE A 58 -10.65 11.93 10.64
C ILE A 58 -11.84 12.27 9.74
N ASP A 59 -12.08 11.49 8.68
CA ASP A 59 -13.21 11.79 7.78
C ASP A 59 -14.56 11.57 8.51
N GLU A 60 -14.72 10.50 9.29
CA GLU A 60 -15.97 10.27 10.03
C GLU A 60 -16.22 11.34 11.10
N LYS A 61 -15.19 11.71 11.86
CA LYS A 61 -15.30 12.78 12.87
C LYS A 61 -15.67 14.11 12.22
N LYS A 62 -15.03 14.45 11.09
CA LYS A 62 -15.33 15.67 10.35
C LYS A 62 -16.77 15.67 9.83
N MET A 63 -17.27 14.54 9.34
CA MET A 63 -18.65 14.43 8.87
C MET A 63 -19.69 14.57 10.00
N LYS A 64 -19.36 14.13 11.23
CA LYS A 64 -20.17 14.39 12.44
C LYS A 64 -20.13 15.86 12.85
N GLU A 65 -18.96 16.49 12.85
CA GLU A 65 -18.79 17.93 13.14
C GLU A 65 -19.54 18.80 12.12
N ASP A 66 -19.51 18.43 10.85
CA ASP A 66 -20.20 19.11 9.75
C ASP A 66 -21.71 18.76 9.68
N LYS A 67 -22.25 17.97 10.62
CA LYS A 67 -23.66 17.51 10.70
C LYS A 67 -24.18 16.77 9.47
N TYR A 68 -23.29 16.16 8.70
CA TYR A 68 -23.70 15.28 7.59
C TYR A 68 -24.22 13.93 8.08
N ILE A 69 -23.80 13.52 9.28
CA ILE A 69 -24.21 12.30 9.99
C ILE A 69 -24.21 12.60 11.50
N ASP A 70 -25.06 11.88 12.24
CA ASP A 70 -25.26 12.05 13.69
C ASP A 70 -24.08 11.48 14.52
#